data_AF-A0A9D5WLN5-F1
#
_entry.id   AF-A0A9D5WLN5-F1
#
_cell.length_a   1.000
_cell.length_b   1.000
_cell.length_c   1.000
_cell.angle_alpha   90.00
_cell.angle_beta   90.00
_cell.angle_gamma   90.00
#
_symmetry.space_group_name_H-M   'P 1'
#
loop_
_entity.id
_entity.type
_entity.pdbx_description
1 polymer ?
#
loop_
_entity_poly.entity_id
_entity_poly.type
_entity_poly.pdbx_seq_one_letter_code
_entity_poly.pdbx_strand_id
1 'polypeptide(L)'
;AMNVCSNQEELYRFLELAADVSKEHPVVVSQFIEHAKEVEIDAVAQRGEIVAYAISEHIEFAGVHSGDATIQFPGQKLYVETVRRIKRISRQIAEALHISGPFNIQFLAKGNEIKVIECNLRASRSFPFVSKVLKINFIELATRIMLGQRVEKPNKSAFDLDYVGIKASQFSFARLQKADPVLGVDMMSTGEVGCLGDDTNEAVLKSMLSVGYRIPERSVLLSTGGYKQKVDMLDAAQLLHARGYQLYATQGTHDMLAENGIPSTLVYWPTDEGKHPQALDLLHEKKIDMVVNINKNLTAGELTNGYRLRRAAIDLNIPLLTNARLASAFITSFCTLPVEELQIKSWSEYK
;
A
#
# COMPACT_ATOMS: atom_id res chain seq x y z
N ALA A 1 19.66 -5.34 -5.24
CA ALA A 1 18.54 -4.46 -5.59
C ALA A 1 17.55 -5.25 -6.43
N MET A 2 16.26 -5.18 -6.14
CA MET A 2 15.22 -5.83 -6.93
C MET A 2 14.71 -4.86 -8.01
N ASN A 3 14.52 -5.35 -9.24
CA ASN A 3 13.97 -4.54 -10.33
C ASN A 3 12.86 -5.30 -11.04
N VAL A 4 11.83 -4.58 -11.49
CA VAL A 4 10.79 -5.11 -12.37
C VAL A 4 11.15 -4.71 -13.80
N CYS A 5 11.17 -5.68 -14.70
CA CYS A 5 11.45 -5.47 -16.12
C CYS A 5 10.13 -5.65 -16.90
N SER A 6 9.79 -4.68 -17.74
CA SER A 6 8.58 -4.71 -18.58
C SER A 6 8.88 -5.02 -20.05
N ASN A 7 10.14 -4.90 -20.46
CA ASN A 7 10.58 -5.10 -21.84
C ASN A 7 12.03 -5.65 -21.88
N GLN A 8 12.45 -6.04 -23.07
CA GLN A 8 13.75 -6.67 -23.30
C GLN A 8 14.92 -5.72 -23.04
N GLU A 9 14.78 -4.43 -23.37
CA GLU A 9 15.83 -3.42 -23.13
C GLU A 9 16.09 -3.22 -21.64
N GLU A 10 15.03 -3.11 -20.84
CA GLU A 10 15.12 -3.05 -19.38
C GLU A 10 15.80 -4.28 -18.80
N LEU A 11 15.43 -5.47 -19.28
CA LEU A 11 16.04 -6.73 -18.82
C LEU A 11 17.55 -6.73 -19.05
N TYR A 12 18.02 -6.39 -20.24
CA TYR A 12 19.46 -6.32 -20.52
C TYR A 12 20.16 -5.29 -19.63
N ARG A 13 19.60 -4.09 -19.51
CA ARG A 13 20.16 -3.03 -18.67
C ARG A 13 20.29 -3.47 -17.20
N PHE A 14 19.27 -4.11 -16.65
CA PHE A 14 19.30 -4.56 -15.25
C PHE A 14 20.23 -5.76 -15.03
N LEU A 15 20.37 -6.65 -16.01
CA LEU A 15 21.34 -7.75 -15.95
C LEU A 15 22.79 -7.25 -16.01
N GLU A 16 23.08 -6.24 -16.84
CA GLU A 16 24.40 -5.58 -16.88
C GLU A 16 24.73 -4.93 -15.53
N LEU A 17 23.80 -4.15 -14.97
CA LEU A 17 23.95 -3.55 -13.64
C LEU A 17 24.18 -4.60 -12.54
N ALA A 18 23.47 -5.74 -12.60
CA ALA A 18 23.64 -6.81 -11.63
C ALA A 18 24.98 -7.55 -11.78
N ALA A 19 25.43 -7.79 -13.02
CA ALA A 19 26.71 -8.41 -13.32
C ALA A 19 27.91 -7.55 -12.86
N ASP A 20 27.78 -6.23 -12.95
CA ASP A 20 28.77 -5.28 -12.45
C ASP A 20 28.90 -5.30 -10.92
N VAL A 21 27.80 -5.57 -10.20
CA VAL A 21 27.76 -5.61 -8.74
C VAL A 21 28.20 -6.96 -8.17
N SER A 22 27.92 -8.07 -8.87
CA SER A 22 28.24 -9.41 -8.37
C SER A 22 28.43 -10.45 -9.48
N LYS A 23 29.68 -10.66 -9.89
CA LYS A 23 30.04 -11.67 -10.91
C LYS A 23 29.85 -13.13 -10.46
N GLU A 24 29.83 -13.39 -9.16
CA GLU A 24 29.84 -14.75 -8.59
C GLU A 24 28.44 -15.29 -8.24
N HIS A 25 27.39 -14.48 -8.29
CA HIS A 25 26.05 -14.88 -7.85
C HIS A 25 25.03 -14.87 -9.00
N PRO A 26 24.24 -15.95 -9.18
CA PRO A 26 23.22 -16.01 -10.22
C PRO A 26 22.08 -15.01 -9.95
N VAL A 27 21.56 -14.41 -11.01
CA VAL A 27 20.38 -13.53 -10.93
C VAL A 27 19.10 -14.37 -10.93
N VAL A 28 18.27 -14.20 -9.91
CA VAL A 28 16.97 -14.86 -9.83
C VAL A 28 15.96 -14.07 -10.66
N VAL A 29 15.32 -14.76 -11.62
CA VAL A 29 14.24 -14.20 -12.44
C VAL A 29 12.93 -14.83 -12.02
N SER A 30 11.94 -14.01 -11.68
CA SER A 30 10.60 -14.45 -11.29
C SER A 30 9.54 -13.71 -12.07
N GLN A 31 8.45 -14.40 -12.42
CA GLN A 31 7.33 -13.78 -13.11
C GLN A 31 6.64 -12.76 -12.20
N PHE A 32 6.52 -11.51 -12.67
CA PHE A 32 5.74 -10.48 -12.00
C PHE A 32 4.25 -10.71 -12.26
N ILE A 33 3.46 -10.88 -11.19
CA ILE A 33 2.01 -11.13 -11.31
C ILE A 33 1.25 -9.82 -11.10
N GLU A 34 0.83 -9.21 -12.20
CA GLU A 34 0.07 -7.97 -12.15
C GLU A 34 -1.32 -8.15 -11.52
N HIS A 35 -1.74 -7.12 -10.79
CA HIS A 35 -3.06 -7.04 -10.13
C HIS A 35 -3.34 -8.18 -9.13
N ALA A 36 -2.29 -8.78 -8.58
CA ALA A 36 -2.41 -9.67 -7.43
C ALA A 36 -2.48 -8.85 -6.15
N LYS A 37 -3.39 -9.22 -5.25
CA LYS A 37 -3.35 -8.75 -3.87
C LYS A 37 -2.17 -9.39 -3.17
N GLU A 38 -1.50 -8.63 -2.32
CA GLU A 38 -0.51 -9.17 -1.42
C GLU A 38 -1.16 -9.39 -0.06
N VAL A 39 -0.90 -10.57 0.51
CA VAL A 39 -1.46 -11.00 1.80
C VAL A 39 -0.32 -11.58 2.61
N GLU A 40 -0.22 -11.21 3.87
CA GLU A 40 0.79 -11.75 4.77
C GLU A 40 0.14 -12.51 5.93
N ILE A 41 0.82 -13.57 6.36
CA ILE A 41 0.52 -14.24 7.62
C ILE A 41 1.70 -14.05 8.57
N ASP A 42 1.41 -13.46 9.73
CA ASP A 42 2.32 -13.48 10.87
C ASP A 42 1.86 -14.58 11.81
N ALA A 43 2.75 -15.48 12.19
CA ALA A 43 2.37 -16.64 12.97
C ALA A 43 3.44 -17.10 13.94
N VAL A 44 3.00 -17.82 14.97
CA VAL A 44 3.85 -18.50 15.94
C VAL A 44 3.51 -19.97 15.88
N ALA A 45 4.52 -20.82 15.72
CA ALA A 45 4.37 -22.27 15.69
C ALA A 45 5.17 -22.95 16.81
N GLN A 46 4.74 -24.14 17.20
CA GLN A 46 5.46 -25.05 18.10
C GLN A 46 5.54 -26.42 17.43
N ARG A 47 6.77 -26.88 17.13
CA ARG A 47 7.00 -28.17 16.46
C ARG A 47 6.21 -28.32 15.15
N GLY A 48 6.12 -27.24 14.39
CA GLY A 48 5.40 -27.16 13.12
C GLY A 48 3.89 -26.95 13.22
N GLU A 49 3.31 -26.98 14.43
CA GLU A 49 1.91 -26.66 14.64
C GLU A 49 1.73 -25.15 14.92
N ILE A 50 0.89 -24.48 14.13
CA ILE A 50 0.58 -23.05 14.32
C ILE A 50 -0.27 -22.87 15.58
N VAL A 51 0.24 -22.08 16.53
CA VAL A 51 -0.37 -21.74 17.82
C VAL A 51 -1.17 -20.44 17.75
N ALA A 52 -0.64 -19.42 17.08
CA ALA A 52 -1.29 -18.14 16.87
C ALA A 52 -0.96 -17.62 15.47
N TYR A 53 -1.90 -16.88 14.85
CA TYR A 53 -1.66 -16.25 13.56
C TYR A 53 -2.52 -14.99 13.36
N ALA A 54 -2.06 -14.11 12.49
CA ALA A 54 -2.75 -12.93 11.98
C ALA A 54 -2.61 -12.93 10.45
N ILE A 55 -3.72 -12.72 9.72
CA ILE A 55 -3.71 -12.61 8.26
C ILE A 55 -4.10 -11.19 7.88
N SER A 56 -3.16 -10.47 7.29
CA SER A 56 -3.30 -9.07 6.93
C SER A 56 -3.31 -8.92 5.40
N GLU A 57 -4.07 -7.95 4.89
CA GLU A 57 -4.16 -7.63 3.47
C GLU A 57 -3.43 -6.33 3.19
N HIS A 58 -2.75 -6.22 2.05
CA HIS A 58 -2.22 -4.93 1.59
C HIS A 58 -3.31 -4.17 0.80
N ILE A 59 -3.39 -2.86 1.01
CA ILE A 59 -4.27 -1.99 0.21
C ILE A 59 -3.73 -1.90 -1.22
N GLU A 60 -2.42 -1.71 -1.37
CA GLU A 60 -1.73 -1.73 -2.64
C GLU A 60 -1.73 -3.14 -3.25
N PHE A 61 -1.56 -3.23 -4.57
CA PHE A 61 -1.26 -4.52 -5.21
C PHE A 61 0.21 -4.89 -5.01
N ALA A 62 0.50 -6.17 -5.18
CA ALA A 62 1.87 -6.66 -5.21
C ALA A 62 2.70 -5.90 -6.24
N GLY A 63 3.95 -5.60 -5.85
CA GLY A 63 4.86 -4.70 -6.58
C GLY A 63 5.17 -3.41 -5.82
N VAL A 64 4.41 -3.11 -4.77
CA VAL A 64 4.83 -2.22 -3.69
C VAL A 64 5.38 -3.10 -2.57
N HIS A 65 6.63 -2.89 -2.17
CA HIS A 65 7.27 -3.67 -1.12
C HIS A 65 6.45 -3.66 0.18
N SER A 66 6.33 -4.81 0.85
CA SER A 66 5.51 -4.98 2.08
C SER A 66 5.83 -3.98 3.21
N GLY A 67 7.08 -3.51 3.26
CA GLY A 67 7.51 -2.46 4.19
C GLY A 67 6.90 -1.08 3.92
N ASP A 68 6.65 -0.76 2.65
CA ASP A 68 6.08 0.51 2.20
C ASP A 68 4.56 0.45 2.06
N ALA A 69 4.01 -0.75 1.86
CA ALA A 69 2.58 -0.98 1.73
C ALA A 69 1.78 -0.60 2.98
N THR A 70 0.55 -0.17 2.74
CA THR A 70 -0.47 0.06 3.75
C THR A 70 -1.16 -1.26 4.06
N ILE A 71 -1.06 -1.70 5.31
CA ILE A 71 -1.57 -3.00 5.74
C ILE A 71 -2.89 -2.81 6.47
N GLN A 72 -3.89 -3.61 6.11
CA GLN A 72 -5.18 -3.68 6.81
C GLN A 72 -5.34 -5.03 7.52
N PHE A 73 -5.68 -4.95 8.80
CA PHE A 73 -5.87 -6.13 9.65
C PHE A 73 -7.09 -5.96 10.57
N PRO A 74 -8.03 -6.91 10.61
CA PRO A 74 -8.13 -8.10 9.75
C PRO A 74 -8.26 -7.76 8.25
N GLY A 75 -7.91 -8.69 7.36
CA GLY A 75 -8.10 -8.48 5.92
C GLY A 75 -9.57 -8.27 5.55
N GLN A 76 -9.91 -7.13 4.92
CA GLN A 76 -11.29 -6.68 4.71
C GLN A 76 -11.89 -7.16 3.38
N LYS A 77 -11.07 -7.39 2.35
CA LYS A 77 -11.53 -7.70 0.98
C LYS A 77 -10.96 -9.03 0.50
N LEU A 78 -10.77 -10.00 1.38
CA LEU A 78 -10.32 -11.35 1.05
C LEU A 78 -11.50 -12.34 1.05
N TYR A 79 -11.57 -13.20 0.04
CA TYR A 79 -12.54 -14.29 0.05
C TYR A 79 -12.23 -15.29 1.18
N VAL A 80 -13.28 -15.85 1.78
CA VAL A 80 -13.13 -16.87 2.83
C VAL A 80 -12.32 -18.07 2.32
N GLU A 81 -12.48 -18.45 1.04
CA GLU A 81 -11.69 -19.50 0.42
C GLU A 81 -10.19 -19.14 0.37
N THR A 82 -9.84 -17.92 -0.04
CA THR A 82 -8.47 -17.40 -0.05
C THR A 82 -7.83 -17.52 1.33
N VAL A 83 -8.54 -17.08 2.38
CA VAL A 83 -8.07 -17.18 3.77
C VAL A 83 -7.85 -18.63 4.20
N ARG A 84 -8.77 -19.54 3.86
CA ARG A 84 -8.63 -20.98 4.16
C ARG A 84 -7.44 -21.61 3.45
N ARG A 85 -7.19 -21.26 2.17
CA ARG A 85 -6.03 -21.73 1.39
C ARG A 85 -4.72 -21.25 2.00
N ILE A 86 -4.63 -19.96 2.33
CA ILE A 86 -3.45 -19.37 3.00
C ILE A 86 -3.14 -20.12 4.31
N LYS A 87 -4.16 -20.36 5.15
CA LYS A 87 -3.98 -21.14 6.40
C LYS A 87 -3.49 -22.56 6.13
N ARG A 88 -4.00 -23.23 5.10
CA ARG A 88 -3.60 -24.60 4.74
C ARG A 88 -2.14 -24.65 4.30
N ILE A 89 -1.74 -23.76 3.39
CA ILE A 89 -0.36 -23.67 2.88
C ILE A 89 0.60 -23.32 4.04
N SER A 90 0.22 -22.36 4.88
CA SER A 90 1.04 -21.95 6.03
C SER A 90 1.28 -23.11 7.01
N ARG A 91 0.27 -23.94 7.26
CA ARG A 91 0.41 -25.13 8.11
C ARG A 91 1.39 -26.15 7.50
N GLN A 92 1.27 -26.41 6.20
CA GLN A 92 2.16 -27.33 5.50
C GLN A 92 3.62 -26.85 5.54
N ILE A 93 3.84 -25.54 5.36
CA ILE A 93 5.17 -24.93 5.46
C ILE A 93 5.70 -25.02 6.90
N ALA A 94 4.88 -24.70 7.90
CA ALA A 94 5.28 -24.77 9.29
C ALA A 94 5.67 -26.20 9.72
N GLU A 95 4.89 -27.19 9.30
CA GLU A 95 5.14 -28.61 9.55
C GLU A 95 6.42 -29.09 8.86
N ALA A 96 6.58 -28.80 7.56
CA ALA A 96 7.73 -29.22 6.77
C ALA A 96 9.06 -28.63 7.25
N LEU A 97 9.02 -27.40 7.79
CA LEU A 97 10.19 -26.70 8.33
C LEU A 97 10.36 -26.89 9.85
N HIS A 98 9.50 -27.69 10.49
CA HIS A 98 9.50 -27.94 11.93
C HIS A 98 9.56 -26.66 12.79
N ILE A 99 8.84 -25.62 12.38
CA ILE A 99 8.97 -24.28 12.96
C ILE A 99 8.59 -24.30 14.45
N SER A 100 9.47 -23.75 15.30
CA SER A 100 9.24 -23.54 16.74
C SER A 100 9.65 -22.12 17.11
N GLY A 101 8.72 -21.17 17.04
CA GLY A 101 9.00 -19.75 17.17
C GLY A 101 8.16 -18.91 16.20
N PRO A 102 8.53 -17.63 15.99
CA PRO A 102 7.82 -16.71 15.13
C PRO A 102 8.24 -16.90 13.67
N PHE A 103 7.29 -16.77 12.75
CA PHE A 103 7.55 -16.77 11.32
C PHE A 103 6.54 -15.89 10.57
N ASN A 104 6.87 -15.54 9.35
CA ASN A 104 6.03 -14.78 8.44
C ASN A 104 6.04 -15.42 7.05
N ILE A 105 4.91 -15.41 6.35
CA ILE A 105 4.81 -15.85 4.95
C ILE A 105 4.05 -14.80 4.17
N GLN A 106 4.59 -14.40 3.02
CA GLN A 106 3.96 -13.47 2.09
C GLN A 106 3.38 -14.24 0.90
N PHE A 107 2.19 -13.83 0.47
CA PHE A 107 1.43 -14.49 -0.59
C PHE A 107 0.96 -13.50 -1.64
N LEU A 108 0.90 -13.97 -2.88
CA LEU A 108 0.13 -13.36 -3.95
C LEU A 108 -1.23 -14.04 -4.03
N ALA A 109 -2.30 -13.25 -4.05
CA ALA A 109 -3.67 -13.70 -4.23
C ALA A 109 -4.29 -13.03 -5.47
N LYS A 110 -4.61 -13.83 -6.49
CA LYS A 110 -5.33 -13.38 -7.69
C LYS A 110 -6.58 -14.24 -7.86
N GLY A 111 -7.72 -13.68 -7.47
CA GLY A 111 -8.93 -14.48 -7.26
C GLY A 111 -8.70 -15.52 -6.15
N ASN A 112 -8.83 -16.80 -6.49
CA ASN A 112 -8.58 -17.92 -5.57
C ASN A 112 -7.21 -18.59 -5.78
N GLU A 113 -6.43 -18.16 -6.76
CA GLU A 113 -5.07 -18.65 -6.95
C GLU A 113 -4.13 -17.97 -5.95
N ILE A 114 -3.41 -18.80 -5.20
CA ILE A 114 -2.47 -18.38 -4.16
C ILE A 114 -1.07 -18.85 -4.55
N LYS A 115 -0.12 -17.93 -4.58
CA LYS A 115 1.31 -18.23 -4.70
C LYS A 115 2.04 -17.75 -3.46
N VAL A 116 3.03 -18.50 -3.00
CA VAL A 116 3.94 -18.08 -1.93
C VAL A 116 5.03 -17.21 -2.56
N ILE A 117 5.29 -16.05 -1.97
CA ILE A 117 6.41 -15.17 -2.35
C ILE A 117 7.65 -15.64 -1.60
N GLU A 118 7.58 -15.58 -0.27
CA GLU A 118 8.69 -15.91 0.62
C GLU A 118 8.19 -16.39 1.99
N CYS A 119 9.04 -17.12 2.70
CA CYS A 119 8.84 -17.49 4.10
C CYS A 119 10.04 -17.02 4.92
N ASN A 120 9.77 -16.18 5.92
CA ASN A 120 10.74 -15.69 6.87
C ASN A 120 10.61 -16.46 8.19
N LEU A 121 11.63 -17.27 8.53
CA LEU A 121 11.69 -18.02 9.80
C LEU A 121 12.13 -17.15 10.99
N ARG A 122 11.48 -15.99 11.14
CA ARG A 122 11.73 -15.00 12.18
C ARG A 122 10.51 -14.10 12.35
N ALA A 123 10.54 -13.28 13.40
CA ALA A 123 9.59 -12.18 13.53
C ALA A 123 9.72 -11.22 12.33
N SER A 124 8.57 -10.80 11.79
CA SER A 124 8.49 -9.75 10.78
C SER A 124 8.30 -8.39 11.46
N ARG A 125 8.37 -7.33 10.65
CA ARG A 125 8.14 -5.96 11.12
C ARG A 125 6.67 -5.68 11.52
N SER A 126 5.72 -6.47 11.03
CA SER A 126 4.28 -6.32 11.32
C SER A 126 3.86 -6.98 12.64
N PHE A 127 4.70 -7.81 13.27
CA PHE A 127 4.39 -8.46 14.56
C PHE A 127 3.91 -7.49 15.65
N PRO A 128 4.55 -6.32 15.89
CA PRO A 128 4.09 -5.35 16.88
C PRO A 128 2.69 -4.81 16.55
N PHE A 129 2.41 -4.55 15.27
CA PHE A 129 1.11 -4.05 14.81
C PHE A 129 0.02 -5.10 15.03
N VAL A 130 0.18 -6.31 14.49
CA VAL A 130 -0.85 -7.36 14.62
C VAL A 130 -1.04 -7.80 16.09
N SER A 131 0.03 -7.79 16.90
CA SER A 131 -0.07 -8.11 18.33
C SER A 131 -0.91 -7.09 19.09
N LYS A 132 -0.74 -5.80 18.77
CA LYS A 132 -1.54 -4.71 19.36
C LYS A 132 -3.00 -4.79 18.92
N VAL A 133 -3.27 -5.07 17.65
CA VAL A 133 -4.66 -5.18 17.16
C VAL A 133 -5.34 -6.43 17.74
N LEU A 134 -4.67 -7.59 17.82
CA LEU A 134 -5.26 -8.79 18.42
C LEU A 134 -5.33 -8.77 19.95
N LYS A 135 -4.57 -7.87 20.59
CA LYS A 135 -4.30 -7.90 22.04
C LYS A 135 -3.69 -9.23 22.49
N ILE A 136 -2.85 -9.82 21.64
CA ILE A 136 -2.11 -11.05 21.90
C ILE A 136 -0.64 -10.74 21.63
N ASN A 137 0.24 -10.95 22.60
CA ASN A 137 1.67 -10.73 22.41
C ASN A 137 2.32 -11.92 21.70
N PHE A 138 2.47 -11.84 20.38
CA PHE A 138 3.05 -12.94 19.59
C PHE A 138 4.50 -13.22 19.96
N ILE A 139 5.26 -12.19 20.33
CA ILE A 139 6.66 -12.35 20.73
C ILE A 139 6.76 -13.10 22.06
N GLU A 140 5.90 -12.78 23.03
CA GLU A 140 5.86 -13.53 24.29
C GLU A 140 5.54 -15.02 24.06
N LEU A 141 4.53 -15.32 23.24
CA LEU A 141 4.18 -16.70 22.88
C LEU A 141 5.37 -17.42 22.23
N ALA A 142 6.01 -16.77 21.26
CA ALA A 142 7.15 -17.29 20.55
C ALA A 142 8.34 -17.55 21.49
N THR A 143 8.67 -16.61 22.38
CA THR A 143 9.75 -16.76 23.37
C THR A 143 9.48 -17.92 24.32
N ARG A 144 8.25 -18.05 24.85
CA ARG A 144 7.88 -19.17 25.72
C ARG A 144 8.04 -20.52 25.01
N ILE A 145 7.61 -20.61 23.75
CA ILE A 145 7.78 -21.82 22.92
C ILE A 145 9.26 -22.14 22.74
N MET A 146 10.09 -21.15 22.39
CA MET A 146 11.53 -21.36 22.19
C MET A 146 12.25 -21.79 23.49
N LEU A 147 11.74 -21.38 24.65
CA LEU A 147 12.23 -21.81 25.97
C LEU A 147 11.67 -23.16 26.43
N GLY A 148 10.85 -23.83 25.60
CA GLY A 148 10.22 -25.12 25.94
C GLY A 148 9.10 -25.02 26.98
N GLN A 149 8.60 -23.81 27.27
CA GLN A 149 7.48 -23.63 28.19
C GLN A 149 6.16 -24.06 27.54
N ARG A 150 5.21 -24.50 28.38
CA ARG A 150 3.86 -24.79 27.93
C ARG A 150 3.15 -23.49 27.56
N VAL A 151 2.63 -23.44 26.34
CA VAL A 151 1.83 -22.31 25.83
C VAL A 151 0.44 -22.82 25.48
N GLU A 152 -0.59 -22.15 25.98
CA GLU A 152 -1.96 -22.41 25.59
C GLU A 152 -2.30 -21.62 24.32
N LYS A 153 -3.06 -22.24 23.43
CA LYS A 153 -3.54 -21.56 22.22
C LYS A 153 -4.47 -20.42 22.64
N PRO A 154 -4.25 -19.18 22.18
CA PRO A 154 -5.16 -18.08 22.48
C PRO A 154 -6.58 -18.40 21.99
N ASN A 155 -7.58 -18.11 22.83
CA ASN A 155 -8.99 -18.29 22.49
C ASN A 155 -9.59 -17.16 21.63
N LYS A 156 -8.85 -16.06 21.41
CA LYS A 156 -9.30 -14.92 20.61
C LYS A 156 -9.02 -15.14 19.12
N SER A 157 -10.04 -14.98 18.29
CA SER A 157 -9.93 -15.02 16.83
C SER A 157 -9.94 -13.60 16.25
N ALA A 158 -9.24 -13.39 15.13
CA ALA A 158 -9.36 -12.15 14.36
C ALA A 158 -10.80 -11.90 13.85
N PHE A 159 -11.62 -12.96 13.76
CA PHE A 159 -13.04 -12.85 13.41
C PHE A 159 -13.91 -12.24 14.51
N ASP A 160 -13.40 -12.14 15.74
CA ASP A 160 -14.15 -11.61 16.89
C ASP A 160 -13.87 -10.12 17.11
N LEU A 161 -13.11 -9.47 16.22
CA LEU A 161 -12.79 -8.05 16.31
C LEU A 161 -13.87 -7.20 15.64
N ASP A 162 -14.46 -6.28 16.40
CA ASP A 162 -15.44 -5.29 15.90
C ASP A 162 -14.78 -4.01 15.36
N TYR A 163 -13.50 -4.06 15.05
CA TYR A 163 -12.70 -2.91 14.61
C TYR A 163 -11.58 -3.33 13.65
N VAL A 164 -11.04 -2.35 12.94
CA VAL A 164 -9.99 -2.53 11.94
C VAL A 164 -8.75 -1.74 12.34
N GLY A 165 -7.59 -2.38 12.20
CA GLY A 165 -6.29 -1.71 12.24
C GLY A 165 -5.78 -1.41 10.84
N ILE A 166 -5.23 -0.22 10.65
CA ILE A 166 -4.48 0.17 9.46
C ILE A 166 -3.06 0.57 9.85
N LYS A 167 -2.07 -0.09 9.26
CA LYS A 167 -0.67 0.35 9.30
C LYS A 167 -0.38 1.17 8.06
N ALA A 168 0.07 2.41 8.22
CA ALA A 168 0.54 3.25 7.11
C ALA A 168 2.04 3.57 7.26
N SER A 169 2.72 3.72 6.13
CA SER A 169 4.17 3.89 6.08
C SER A 169 4.56 5.37 6.04
N GLN A 170 5.58 5.74 6.82
CA GLN A 170 6.14 7.09 6.85
C GLN A 170 7.32 7.20 5.90
N PHE A 171 7.27 8.20 5.01
CA PHE A 171 8.35 8.47 4.06
C PHE A 171 9.09 9.77 4.39
N SER A 172 10.35 9.85 3.95
CA SER A 172 11.24 11.00 4.18
C SER A 172 11.62 11.74 2.89
N PHE A 173 10.78 11.66 1.84
CA PHE A 173 11.07 12.27 0.53
C PHE A 173 11.30 13.79 0.54
N ALA A 174 10.79 14.50 1.55
CA ALA A 174 11.07 15.93 1.74
C ALA A 174 12.54 16.19 2.15
N ARG A 175 13.21 15.22 2.78
CA ARG A 175 14.62 15.30 3.17
C ARG A 175 15.56 14.75 2.08
N LEU A 176 15.05 13.88 1.22
CA LEU A 176 15.80 13.24 0.13
C LEU A 176 15.64 14.04 -1.15
N GLN A 177 16.42 15.11 -1.30
CA GLN A 177 16.42 15.93 -2.50
C GLN A 177 16.72 15.07 -3.75
N LYS A 178 16.02 15.36 -4.86
CA LYS A 178 16.10 14.63 -6.14
C LYS A 178 15.64 13.18 -6.12
N ALA A 179 15.27 12.61 -4.98
CA ALA A 179 14.63 11.30 -4.95
C ALA A 179 13.25 11.40 -5.61
N ASP A 180 12.91 10.42 -6.44
CA ASP A 180 11.58 10.29 -7.01
C ASP A 180 10.63 9.66 -5.99
N PRO A 181 9.55 10.35 -5.54
CA PRO A 181 8.67 9.83 -4.51
C PRO A 181 7.62 8.90 -5.13
N VAL A 182 8.07 7.75 -5.65
CA VAL A 182 7.23 6.68 -6.23
C VAL A 182 7.60 5.36 -5.59
N LEU A 183 6.60 4.56 -5.22
CA LEU A 183 6.80 3.27 -4.57
C LEU A 183 7.12 2.17 -5.59
N GLY A 184 7.91 1.17 -5.17
CA GLY A 184 8.30 0.03 -5.98
C GLY A 184 8.63 -1.21 -5.15
N VAL A 185 9.42 -2.11 -5.73
CA VAL A 185 9.77 -3.41 -5.12
C VAL A 185 10.86 -3.32 -4.05
N ASP A 186 11.62 -2.23 -4.02
CA ASP A 186 12.58 -1.95 -2.96
C ASP A 186 11.95 -1.00 -1.93
N MET A 187 12.16 -1.28 -0.64
CA MET A 187 11.62 -0.50 0.49
C MET A 187 12.28 0.87 0.61
N MET A 188 11.48 1.93 0.80
CA MET A 188 11.98 3.31 1.01
C MET A 188 11.43 3.98 2.26
N SER A 189 10.41 3.42 2.91
CA SER A 189 9.84 3.96 4.13
C SER A 189 10.85 3.96 5.29
N THR A 190 10.69 4.96 6.16
CA THR A 190 11.56 5.22 7.32
C THR A 190 10.90 4.93 8.66
N GLY A 191 9.60 4.63 8.65
CA GLY A 191 8.81 4.35 9.84
C GLY A 191 7.38 3.98 9.48
N GLU A 192 6.54 3.85 10.49
CA GLU A 192 5.14 3.45 10.35
C GLU A 192 4.28 4.01 11.48
N VAL A 193 2.99 4.15 11.21
CA VAL A 193 1.95 4.38 12.22
C VAL A 193 0.95 3.24 12.16
N GLY A 194 0.36 2.87 13.30
CA GLY A 194 -0.75 1.94 13.37
C GLY A 194 -1.94 2.61 14.05
N CYS A 195 -3.05 2.78 13.32
CA CYS A 195 -4.28 3.35 13.86
C CYS A 195 -5.39 2.30 13.85
N LEU A 196 -6.34 2.46 14.79
CA LEU A 196 -7.55 1.67 14.89
C LEU A 196 -8.76 2.55 14.56
N GLY A 197 -9.78 1.94 13.97
CA GLY A 197 -11.10 2.54 13.74
C GLY A 197 -12.18 1.46 13.80
N ASP A 198 -13.41 1.88 14.09
CA ASP A 198 -14.57 0.98 14.11
C ASP A 198 -14.85 0.41 12.71
N ASP A 199 -14.45 1.14 11.67
CA ASP A 199 -14.47 0.66 10.29
C ASP A 199 -13.18 1.02 9.52
N THR A 200 -13.09 0.53 8.29
CA THR A 200 -11.92 0.72 7.43
C THR A 200 -11.70 2.18 7.04
N ASN A 201 -12.76 2.95 6.78
CA ASN A 201 -12.64 4.35 6.36
C ASN A 201 -12.10 5.20 7.50
N GLU A 202 -12.62 5.00 8.71
CA GLU A 202 -12.13 5.68 9.90
C GLU A 202 -10.64 5.34 10.15
N ALA A 203 -10.28 4.06 10.11
CA ALA A 203 -8.92 3.62 10.34
C ALA A 203 -7.94 4.13 9.26
N VAL A 204 -8.34 4.11 7.98
CA VAL A 204 -7.54 4.66 6.87
C VAL A 204 -7.35 6.16 7.04
N LEU A 205 -8.42 6.91 7.32
CA LEU A 205 -8.34 8.36 7.51
C LEU A 205 -7.39 8.72 8.64
N LYS A 206 -7.53 8.08 9.82
CA LYS A 206 -6.62 8.27 10.96
C LYS A 206 -5.17 7.95 10.60
N SER A 207 -4.92 6.83 9.93
CA SER A 207 -3.56 6.43 9.56
C SER A 207 -2.91 7.39 8.59
N MET A 208 -3.63 7.83 7.56
CA MET A 208 -3.12 8.76 6.56
C MET A 208 -2.83 10.15 7.16
N LEU A 209 -3.73 10.66 8.00
CA LEU A 209 -3.50 11.90 8.74
C LEU A 209 -2.28 11.77 9.68
N SER A 210 -2.12 10.62 10.34
CA SER A 210 -1.02 10.37 11.28
C SER A 210 0.36 10.31 10.62
N VAL A 211 0.46 9.87 9.35
CA VAL A 211 1.73 9.95 8.58
C VAL A 211 1.94 11.33 7.92
N GLY A 212 1.06 12.30 8.19
CA GLY A 212 1.20 13.69 7.80
C GLY A 212 0.46 14.12 6.54
N TYR A 213 -0.42 13.28 5.98
CA TYR A 213 -1.31 13.73 4.90
C TYR A 213 -2.31 14.75 5.44
N ARG A 214 -2.79 15.61 4.54
CA ARG A 214 -3.84 16.59 4.81
C ARG A 214 -4.98 16.34 3.84
N ILE A 215 -6.20 16.59 4.31
CA ILE A 215 -7.37 16.59 3.44
C ILE A 215 -7.28 17.87 2.59
N PRO A 216 -7.46 17.78 1.27
CA PRO A 216 -7.48 18.96 0.41
C PRO A 216 -8.62 19.89 0.83
N GLU A 217 -8.45 21.21 0.68
CA GLU A 217 -9.52 22.15 1.01
C GLU A 217 -10.50 22.32 -0.14
N ARG A 218 -9.99 22.37 -1.37
CA ARG A 218 -10.77 22.76 -2.55
C ARG A 218 -10.46 21.93 -3.78
N SER A 219 -9.20 21.56 -4.01
CA SER A 219 -8.80 21.06 -5.33
C SER A 219 -7.91 19.82 -5.31
N VAL A 220 -8.13 18.96 -6.31
CA VAL A 220 -7.38 17.72 -6.49
C VAL A 220 -6.94 17.58 -7.94
N LEU A 221 -5.65 17.30 -8.15
CA LEU A 221 -5.12 16.92 -9.45
C LEU A 221 -5.11 15.40 -9.60
N LEU A 222 -5.77 14.89 -10.64
CA LEU A 222 -5.85 13.47 -10.98
C LEU A 222 -5.08 13.18 -12.27
N SER A 223 -4.03 12.37 -12.15
CA SER A 223 -3.33 11.75 -13.28
C SER A 223 -3.25 10.24 -13.03
N THR A 224 -4.22 9.50 -13.57
CA THR A 224 -4.60 8.16 -13.08
C THR A 224 -4.15 7.00 -13.97
N GLY A 225 -2.93 7.08 -14.53
CA GLY A 225 -2.26 5.95 -15.18
C GLY A 225 -3.03 5.30 -16.35
N GLY A 226 -3.02 3.97 -16.38
CA GLY A 226 -3.68 3.14 -17.40
C GLY A 226 -5.20 3.05 -17.23
N TYR A 227 -5.88 2.41 -18.19
CA TYR A 227 -7.35 2.31 -18.21
C TYR A 227 -7.92 1.72 -16.91
N LYS A 228 -7.30 0.66 -16.38
CA LYS A 228 -7.79 0.02 -15.16
C LYS A 228 -7.68 0.92 -13.93
N GLN A 229 -6.57 1.64 -13.78
CA GLN A 229 -6.40 2.60 -12.68
C GLN A 229 -7.36 3.79 -12.79
N LYS A 230 -7.67 4.24 -14.02
CA LYS A 230 -8.73 5.24 -14.24
C LYS A 230 -10.08 4.75 -13.75
N VAL A 231 -10.46 3.51 -14.10
CA VAL A 231 -11.70 2.87 -13.64
C VAL A 231 -11.71 2.75 -12.11
N ASP A 232 -10.61 2.28 -11.50
CA ASP A 232 -10.48 2.14 -10.04
C ASP A 232 -10.62 3.48 -9.27
N MET A 233 -10.46 4.60 -9.96
CA MET A 233 -10.55 5.96 -9.41
C MET A 233 -11.88 6.67 -9.70
N LEU A 234 -12.77 6.11 -10.54
CA LEU A 234 -14.01 6.79 -10.94
C LEU A 234 -14.93 7.09 -9.75
N ASP A 235 -15.18 6.11 -8.88
CA ASP A 235 -16.04 6.29 -7.71
C ASP A 235 -15.48 7.39 -6.77
N ALA A 236 -14.16 7.39 -6.59
CA ALA A 236 -13.48 8.40 -5.78
C ALA A 236 -13.57 9.80 -6.41
N ALA A 237 -13.41 9.91 -7.73
CA ALA A 237 -13.57 11.17 -8.45
C ALA A 237 -15.02 11.68 -8.42
N GLN A 238 -16.01 10.79 -8.51
CA GLN A 238 -17.42 11.13 -8.39
C GLN A 238 -17.74 11.65 -6.99
N LEU A 239 -17.19 11.04 -5.93
CA LEU A 239 -17.33 11.51 -4.55
C LEU A 239 -16.71 12.90 -4.36
N LEU A 240 -15.51 13.13 -4.89
CA LEU A 240 -14.88 14.46 -4.87
C LEU A 240 -15.78 15.51 -5.53
N HIS A 241 -16.28 15.21 -6.73
CA HIS A 241 -17.18 16.12 -7.44
C HIS A 241 -18.46 16.38 -6.65
N ALA A 242 -19.10 15.35 -6.10
CA ALA A 242 -20.30 15.47 -5.28
C ALA A 242 -20.10 16.29 -4.00
N ARG A 243 -18.87 16.29 -3.46
CA ARG A 243 -18.47 17.11 -2.29
C ARG A 243 -18.00 18.52 -2.68
N GLY A 244 -18.06 18.89 -3.96
CA GLY A 244 -17.75 20.24 -4.43
C GLY A 244 -16.26 20.51 -4.68
N TYR A 245 -15.41 19.48 -4.70
CA TYR A 245 -13.99 19.65 -5.03
C TYR A 245 -13.81 20.01 -6.51
N GLN A 246 -12.89 20.93 -6.78
CA GLN A 246 -12.44 21.23 -8.13
C GLN A 246 -11.43 20.18 -8.59
N LEU A 247 -11.80 19.43 -9.63
CA LEU A 247 -10.93 18.43 -10.23
C LEU A 247 -10.10 19.02 -11.35
N TYR A 248 -8.79 18.84 -11.26
CA TYR A 248 -7.86 19.03 -12.37
C TYR A 248 -7.44 17.66 -12.89
N ALA A 249 -7.30 17.50 -14.21
CA ALA A 249 -6.98 16.21 -14.79
C ALA A 249 -6.07 16.34 -16.01
N THR A 250 -5.08 15.44 -16.11
CA THR A 250 -4.26 15.30 -17.33
C THR A 250 -5.10 14.71 -18.45
N GLN A 251 -4.76 14.97 -19.72
CA GLN A 251 -5.59 14.65 -20.90
C GLN A 251 -6.35 13.32 -20.82
N GLY A 252 -5.62 12.20 -20.72
CA GLY A 252 -6.28 10.89 -20.70
C GLY A 252 -7.14 10.63 -19.46
N THR A 253 -6.88 11.30 -18.35
CA THR A 253 -7.74 11.25 -17.14
C THR A 253 -8.97 12.13 -17.34
N HIS A 254 -8.80 13.33 -17.90
CA HIS A 254 -9.87 14.27 -18.21
C HIS A 254 -10.92 13.65 -19.15
N ASP A 255 -10.45 12.99 -20.22
CA ASP A 255 -11.33 12.33 -21.19
C ASP A 255 -12.19 11.24 -20.51
N MET A 256 -11.57 10.40 -19.67
CA MET A 256 -12.29 9.36 -18.91
C MET A 256 -13.33 9.95 -17.96
N LEU A 257 -12.99 11.03 -17.25
CA LEU A 257 -13.91 11.69 -16.34
C LEU A 257 -15.10 12.29 -17.12
N ALA A 258 -14.84 12.94 -18.26
CA ALA A 258 -15.87 13.51 -19.11
C ALA A 258 -16.82 12.44 -19.68
N GLU A 259 -16.30 11.30 -20.13
CA GLU A 259 -17.10 10.15 -20.59
C GLU A 259 -18.04 9.61 -19.50
N ASN A 260 -17.68 9.78 -18.23
CA ASN A 260 -18.47 9.35 -17.07
C ASN A 260 -19.25 10.51 -16.41
N GLY A 261 -19.35 11.66 -17.07
CA GLY A 261 -20.13 12.80 -16.58
C GLY A 261 -19.52 13.56 -15.40
N ILE A 262 -18.23 13.37 -15.13
CA ILE A 262 -17.50 14.04 -14.05
C ILE A 262 -16.74 15.24 -14.63
N PRO A 263 -17.14 16.49 -14.34
CA PRO A 263 -16.45 17.67 -14.85
C PRO A 263 -15.06 17.81 -14.21
N SER A 264 -14.07 18.15 -15.03
CA SER A 264 -12.71 18.46 -14.59
C SER A 264 -12.08 19.53 -15.48
N THR A 265 -11.09 20.25 -14.97
CA THR A 265 -10.28 21.19 -15.74
C THR A 265 -9.11 20.43 -16.35
N LEU A 266 -9.00 20.44 -17.68
CA LEU A 266 -7.86 19.87 -18.39
C LEU A 266 -6.57 20.63 -18.04
N VAL A 267 -5.53 19.89 -17.66
CA VAL A 267 -4.19 20.42 -17.41
C VAL A 267 -3.15 19.70 -18.25
N TYR A 268 -2.13 20.44 -18.67
CA TYR A 268 -1.07 19.93 -19.54
C TYR A 268 0.22 19.63 -18.79
N TRP A 269 1.04 18.76 -19.38
CA TRP A 269 2.34 18.44 -18.82
C TRP A 269 3.34 19.58 -19.06
N PRO A 270 4.42 19.67 -18.25
CA PRO A 270 5.48 20.64 -18.50
C PRO A 270 6.15 20.52 -19.87
N THR A 271 6.08 19.35 -20.51
CA THR A 271 6.63 19.11 -21.86
C THR A 271 5.68 19.51 -22.99
N ASP A 272 4.42 19.81 -22.69
CA ASP A 272 3.45 20.25 -23.71
C ASP A 272 3.65 21.75 -23.99
N GLU A 273 4.67 22.09 -24.78
CA GLU A 273 5.02 23.47 -25.11
C GLU A 273 3.83 24.25 -25.70
N GLY A 274 3.63 25.49 -25.21
CA GLY A 274 2.57 26.39 -25.67
C GLY A 274 1.15 26.06 -25.18
N LYS A 275 0.96 24.98 -24.40
CA LYS A 275 -0.35 24.64 -23.83
C LYS A 275 -0.46 25.10 -22.37
N HIS A 276 -1.62 25.65 -22.03
CA HIS A 276 -1.97 26.12 -20.69
C HIS A 276 -3.41 25.73 -20.33
N PRO A 277 -3.72 25.54 -19.03
CA PRO A 277 -2.82 25.65 -17.88
C PRO A 277 -1.90 24.43 -17.72
N GLN A 278 -0.67 24.65 -17.26
CA GLN A 278 0.26 23.55 -16.95
C GLN A 278 0.09 23.09 -15.50
N ALA A 279 0.18 21.78 -15.27
CA ALA A 279 0.03 21.20 -13.95
C ALA A 279 1.08 21.74 -12.95
N LEU A 280 2.30 21.98 -13.40
CA LEU A 280 3.39 22.46 -12.56
C LEU A 280 3.17 23.93 -12.11
N ASP A 281 2.70 24.78 -13.02
CA ASP A 281 2.36 26.18 -12.70
C ASP A 281 1.26 26.23 -11.63
N LEU A 282 0.22 25.41 -11.79
CA LEU A 282 -0.88 25.34 -10.82
C LEU A 282 -0.43 24.88 -9.43
N LEU A 283 0.56 23.99 -9.34
CA LEU A 283 1.17 23.60 -8.06
C LEU A 283 1.94 24.78 -7.43
N HIS A 284 2.77 25.48 -8.21
CA HIS A 284 3.54 26.64 -7.72
C HIS A 284 2.64 27.79 -7.28
N GLU A 285 1.52 28.00 -7.98
CA GLU A 285 0.48 28.97 -7.63
C GLU A 285 -0.39 28.51 -6.44
N LYS A 286 -0.16 27.30 -5.90
CA LYS A 286 -0.93 26.69 -4.82
C LYS A 286 -2.43 26.61 -5.12
N LYS A 287 -2.78 26.34 -6.38
CA LYS A 287 -4.16 26.11 -6.83
C LYS A 287 -4.60 24.65 -6.67
N ILE A 288 -3.66 23.74 -6.39
CA ILE A 288 -3.89 22.31 -6.20
C ILE A 288 -3.53 21.94 -4.75
N ASP A 289 -4.48 21.37 -4.01
CA ASP A 289 -4.29 21.01 -2.61
C ASP A 289 -3.87 19.54 -2.40
N MET A 290 -4.09 18.68 -3.40
CA MET A 290 -3.66 17.28 -3.38
C MET A 290 -3.39 16.76 -4.79
N VAL A 291 -2.39 15.90 -4.93
CA VAL A 291 -2.00 15.27 -6.20
C VAL A 291 -2.16 13.75 -6.11
N VAL A 292 -2.87 13.18 -7.07
CA VAL A 292 -2.82 11.74 -7.37
C VAL A 292 -2.08 11.57 -8.69
N ASN A 293 -0.88 10.99 -8.65
CA ASN A 293 -0.07 10.76 -9.84
C ASN A 293 0.37 9.30 -9.96
N ILE A 294 -0.19 8.61 -10.93
CA ILE A 294 0.07 7.21 -11.21
C ILE A 294 0.62 7.11 -12.63
N ASN A 295 1.82 6.56 -12.77
CA ASN A 295 2.45 6.40 -14.09
C ASN A 295 1.63 5.42 -14.95
N LYS A 296 1.37 5.80 -16.21
CA LYS A 296 0.70 4.93 -17.20
C LYS A 296 1.62 3.83 -17.71
N ASN A 297 2.89 4.15 -17.94
CA ASN A 297 3.88 3.26 -18.52
C ASN A 297 5.30 3.71 -18.12
N LEU A 298 6.31 2.98 -18.57
CA LEU A 298 7.73 3.26 -18.30
C LEU A 298 8.40 4.05 -19.43
N THR A 299 7.64 4.74 -20.28
CA THR A 299 8.23 5.58 -21.33
C THR A 299 8.97 6.76 -20.73
N ALA A 300 10.08 7.19 -21.34
CA ALA A 300 10.92 8.26 -20.81
C ALA A 300 10.13 9.58 -20.59
N GLY A 301 9.19 9.90 -21.47
CA GLY A 301 8.33 11.08 -21.34
C GLY A 301 7.39 11.00 -20.14
N GLU A 302 6.69 9.88 -19.96
CA GLU A 302 5.81 9.64 -18.81
C GLU A 302 6.58 9.70 -17.49
N LEU A 303 7.73 9.02 -17.43
CA LEU A 303 8.58 8.99 -16.24
C LEU A 303 9.12 10.37 -15.89
N THR A 304 9.57 11.14 -16.89
CA THR A 304 10.12 12.48 -16.67
C THR A 304 9.03 13.46 -16.20
N ASN A 305 7.86 13.44 -16.84
CA ASN A 305 6.73 14.29 -16.48
C ASN A 305 6.18 13.95 -15.10
N GLY A 306 5.97 12.65 -14.84
CA GLY A 306 5.56 12.15 -13.54
C GLY A 306 6.54 12.54 -12.45
N TYR A 307 7.84 12.33 -12.65
CA TYR A 307 8.89 12.72 -11.70
C TYR A 307 8.81 14.20 -11.35
N ARG A 308 8.75 15.09 -12.35
CA ARG A 308 8.70 16.55 -12.11
C ARG A 308 7.48 16.94 -11.27
N LEU A 309 6.31 16.39 -11.61
CA LEU A 309 5.07 16.68 -10.89
C LEU A 309 5.13 16.17 -9.44
N ARG A 310 5.53 14.92 -9.25
CA ARG A 310 5.67 14.29 -7.94
C ARG A 310 6.66 15.02 -7.06
N ARG A 311 7.81 15.38 -7.62
CA ARG A 311 8.86 16.10 -6.91
C ARG A 311 8.39 17.49 -6.47
N ALA A 312 7.74 18.23 -7.37
CA ALA A 312 7.17 19.53 -7.06
C ALA A 312 6.09 19.45 -5.96
N ALA A 313 5.23 18.43 -5.99
CA ALA A 313 4.22 18.22 -4.95
C ALA A 313 4.87 18.07 -3.55
N ILE A 314 5.87 17.20 -3.41
CA ILE A 314 6.58 17.04 -2.13
C ILE A 314 7.33 18.31 -1.72
N ASP A 315 8.02 18.98 -2.66
CA ASP A 315 8.81 20.19 -2.36
C ASP A 315 7.92 21.37 -1.94
N LEU A 316 6.68 21.42 -2.44
CA LEU A 316 5.66 22.41 -2.07
C LEU A 316 4.79 21.98 -0.88
N ASN A 317 5.09 20.83 -0.28
CA ASN A 317 4.35 20.24 0.83
C ASN A 317 2.85 19.99 0.51
N ILE A 318 2.59 19.59 -0.73
CA ILE A 318 1.27 19.19 -1.23
C ILE A 318 1.18 17.66 -1.14
N PRO A 319 0.15 17.11 -0.46
CA PRO A 319 -0.07 15.66 -0.36
C PRO A 319 -0.04 14.96 -1.73
N LEU A 320 0.75 13.89 -1.82
CA LEU A 320 0.97 13.14 -3.05
C LEU A 320 0.63 11.66 -2.85
N LEU A 321 -0.25 11.11 -3.68
CA LEU A 321 -0.57 9.68 -3.74
C LEU A 321 -0.16 9.10 -5.09
N THR A 322 0.59 7.99 -5.07
CA THR A 322 1.07 7.32 -6.29
C THR A 322 0.46 5.94 -6.54
N ASN A 323 -0.59 5.58 -5.79
CA ASN A 323 -1.27 4.30 -5.91
C ASN A 323 -2.79 4.51 -5.98
N ALA A 324 -3.45 3.93 -6.99
CA ALA A 324 -4.89 4.09 -7.21
C ALA A 324 -5.72 3.60 -6.02
N ARG A 325 -5.39 2.43 -5.47
CA ARG A 325 -6.20 1.80 -4.41
C ARG A 325 -6.10 2.57 -3.11
N LEU A 326 -4.90 3.00 -2.73
CA LEU A 326 -4.71 3.85 -1.55
C LEU A 326 -5.35 5.22 -1.76
N ALA A 327 -5.22 5.81 -2.94
CA ALA A 327 -5.87 7.09 -3.26
C ALA A 327 -7.39 7.00 -3.18
N SER A 328 -8.00 6.01 -3.82
CA SER A 328 -9.44 5.76 -3.73
C SER A 328 -9.88 5.51 -2.28
N ALA A 329 -9.13 4.74 -1.50
CA ALA A 329 -9.45 4.49 -0.09
C ALA A 329 -9.40 5.77 0.74
N PHE A 330 -8.35 6.58 0.61
CA PHE A 330 -8.21 7.84 1.34
C PHE A 330 -9.28 8.86 0.94
N ILE A 331 -9.50 9.05 -0.36
CA ILE A 331 -10.56 9.92 -0.90
C ILE A 331 -11.93 9.51 -0.40
N THR A 332 -12.26 8.21 -0.51
CA THR A 332 -13.53 7.69 0.00
C THR A 332 -13.67 7.97 1.49
N SER A 333 -12.59 7.80 2.26
CA SER A 333 -12.62 7.99 3.70
C SER A 333 -12.91 9.44 4.08
N PHE A 334 -12.19 10.43 3.54
CA PHE A 334 -12.44 11.83 3.89
C PHE A 334 -13.70 12.41 3.23
N CYS A 335 -14.19 11.82 2.14
CA CYS A 335 -15.46 12.22 1.52
C CYS A 335 -16.68 11.59 2.19
N THR A 336 -16.53 10.52 2.98
CA THR A 336 -17.66 9.86 3.67
C THR A 336 -17.69 10.18 5.17
N LEU A 337 -16.54 10.41 5.79
CA LEU A 337 -16.41 10.68 7.22
C LEU A 337 -15.80 12.07 7.47
N PRO A 338 -16.57 13.01 8.05
CA PRO A 338 -16.04 14.29 8.52
C PRO A 338 -14.96 14.09 9.60
N VAL A 339 -13.96 14.98 9.63
CA VAL A 339 -12.85 14.89 10.60
C VAL A 339 -13.36 15.06 12.03
N GLU A 340 -14.41 15.86 12.19
CA GLU A 340 -15.04 16.15 13.48
C GLU A 340 -15.74 14.92 14.08
N GLU A 341 -16.07 13.93 13.25
CA GLU A 341 -16.71 12.68 13.66
C GLU A 341 -15.70 11.58 14.01
N LEU A 342 -14.40 11.80 13.77
CA LEU A 342 -13.34 10.84 14.09
C LEU A 342 -13.28 10.56 15.59
N GLN A 343 -13.50 9.30 15.97
CA GLN A 343 -13.52 8.92 17.38
C GLN A 343 -12.09 8.77 17.91
N ILE A 344 -11.73 9.54 18.94
CA ILE A 344 -10.46 9.36 19.65
C ILE A 344 -10.69 8.41 20.81
N LYS A 345 -10.50 7.11 20.55
CA LYS A 345 -10.61 6.04 21.55
C LYS A 345 -9.24 5.57 21.99
N SER A 346 -9.10 5.27 23.28
CA SER A 346 -7.94 4.56 23.81
C SER A 346 -7.88 3.13 23.27
N TRP A 347 -6.68 2.55 23.24
CA TRP A 347 -6.48 1.15 22.81
C TRP A 347 -7.33 0.14 23.62
N SER A 348 -7.63 0.43 24.88
CA SER A 348 -8.48 -0.41 25.74
C SER A 348 -9.95 -0.45 25.32
N GLU A 349 -10.45 0.60 24.66
CA GLU A 349 -11.88 0.72 24.28
C GLU A 349 -12.27 -0.16 23.10
N TYR A 350 -11.33 -0.47 22.21
CA TYR A 350 -11.54 -1.44 21.12
C TYR A 350 -11.53 -2.86 21.68
N LYS A 351 -12.65 -3.60 21.64
CA LYS A 351 -12.80 -4.85 22.41
C LYS A 351 -12.24 -6.10 21.73
#